data_AF-A0A534UIQ6-F1
#
_entry.id   AF-A0A534UIQ6-F1
#
_cell.length_a   1.000
_cell.length_b   1.000
_cell.length_c   1.000
_cell.angle_alpha   90.00
_cell.angle_beta   90.00
_cell.angle_gamma   90.00
#
_symmetry.space_group_name_H-M   'P 1'
#
loop_
_entity.id
_entity.type
_entity.pdbx_description
1 polymer ?
#
loop_
_entity_poly.entity_id
_entity_poly.type
_entity_poly.pdbx_seq_one_letter_code
_entity_poly.pdbx_strand_id
1 'polypeptide(L)'
;ELTRRSVTGKGARQNLANVVTPAKLETLKVPTLLITGAADLVTPPSIMRMIARHITDNEIVIVAESGHSPYWEQPEYFNRTVIDFIRRHAK
;
A
#
# COMPACT_ATOMS: atom_id res chain seq x y z
N GLU A 1 -2.41 3.98 -31.64
CA GLU A 1 -2.93 5.37 -31.75
C GLU A 1 -2.94 6.10 -30.40
N LEU A 2 -3.46 5.50 -29.32
CA LEU A 2 -3.47 6.08 -27.96
C LEU A 2 -2.08 6.46 -27.42
N THR A 3 -1.07 5.61 -27.61
CA THR A 3 0.33 5.85 -27.19
C THR A 3 0.99 7.07 -27.86
N ARG A 4 0.45 7.53 -29.01
CA ARG A 4 0.99 8.66 -29.78
C ARG A 4 0.36 9.99 -29.37
N ARG A 5 -0.86 9.97 -28.82
CA ARG A 5 -1.62 11.15 -28.38
C ARG A 5 -1.55 11.39 -26.87
N SER A 6 -1.05 10.42 -26.10
CA SER A 6 -0.75 10.60 -24.69
C SER A 6 0.43 11.57 -24.55
N VAL A 7 0.13 12.84 -24.27
CA VAL A 7 1.10 13.77 -23.71
C VAL A 7 1.35 13.31 -22.28
N THR A 8 2.44 12.60 -22.04
CA THR A 8 3.01 12.52 -20.68
C THR A 8 3.42 13.93 -20.32
N GLY A 9 2.61 14.63 -19.53
CA GLY A 9 2.95 15.95 -19.01
C GLY A 9 4.34 15.91 -18.37
N LYS A 10 5.09 17.02 -18.43
CA LYS A 10 6.33 17.14 -17.66
C LYS A 10 5.98 16.82 -16.22
N GLY A 11 6.45 15.69 -15.71
CA GLY A 11 6.02 15.16 -14.43
C GLY A 11 6.21 16.22 -13.35
N ALA A 12 5.12 16.74 -12.81
CA ALA A 12 5.16 17.56 -11.62
C ALA A 12 5.41 16.62 -10.45
N ARG A 13 6.67 16.20 -10.27
CA ARG A 13 7.07 15.44 -9.09
C ARG A 13 6.96 16.38 -7.90
N GLN A 14 6.06 16.04 -7.00
CA GLN A 14 6.00 16.71 -5.70
C GLN A 14 7.31 16.46 -4.95
N ASN A 15 7.84 17.48 -4.29
CA ASN A 15 8.95 17.29 -3.38
C ASN A 15 8.49 16.36 -2.24
N LEU A 16 9.32 15.36 -1.91
CA LEU A 16 9.01 14.45 -0.82
C LEU A 16 9.09 15.21 0.51
N ALA A 17 7.95 15.33 1.21
CA ALA A 17 7.93 15.88 2.56
C ALA A 17 8.68 14.98 3.56
N ASN A 18 8.67 13.67 3.31
CA ASN A 18 9.35 12.67 4.12
C ASN A 18 10.12 11.69 3.24
N VAL A 19 11.38 11.42 3.60
CA VAL A 19 12.14 10.31 3.05
C VAL A 19 11.88 9.07 3.90
N VAL A 20 11.28 8.04 3.31
CA VAL A 20 11.01 6.75 3.94
C VAL A 20 12.22 5.83 3.68
N THR A 21 12.86 5.36 4.75
CA THR A 21 13.99 4.41 4.69
C THR A 21 13.66 3.18 5.54
N PRO A 22 14.27 2.02 5.29
CA PRO A 22 14.11 0.84 6.13
C PRO A 22 14.36 1.13 7.62
N ALA A 23 15.46 1.81 7.94
CA ALA A 23 15.79 2.20 9.31
C ALA A 23 14.71 3.10 9.96
N LYS A 24 13.98 3.93 9.20
CA LYS A 24 12.87 4.71 9.74
C LYS A 24 11.63 3.85 9.99
N LEU A 25 11.34 2.90 9.11
CA LEU A 25 10.23 1.96 9.29
C LEU A 25 10.42 1.13 10.57
N GLU A 26 11.66 0.74 10.88
CA GLU A 26 12.00 -0.04 12.08
C GLU A 26 11.76 0.74 13.39
N THR A 27 11.62 2.07 13.32
CA THR A 27 11.31 2.92 14.48
C THR A 27 9.82 3.08 14.75
N LEU A 28 8.94 2.56 13.88
CA LEU A 28 7.50 2.63 14.07
C LEU A 28 7.07 1.85 15.31
N LYS A 29 6.23 2.49 16.15
CA LYS A 29 5.67 1.92 17.39
C LYS A 29 4.16 1.70 17.33
N VAL A 30 3.57 1.98 16.17
CA VAL A 30 2.13 1.87 15.96
C VAL A 30 1.83 0.59 15.19
N PRO A 31 0.75 -0.13 15.51
CA PRO A 31 0.27 -1.22 14.68
C PRO A 31 0.08 -0.73 13.25
N THR A 32 0.61 -1.46 12.26
CA THR A 32 0.58 -1.05 10.85
C THR A 32 -0.08 -2.11 9.97
N LEU A 33 -1.13 -1.73 9.27
CA LEU A 33 -1.77 -2.58 8.26
C LEU A 33 -1.23 -2.27 6.86
N LEU A 34 -0.70 -3.30 6.20
CA LEU A 34 -0.21 -3.24 4.83
C LEU A 34 -1.18 -3.98 3.90
N ILE A 35 -1.72 -3.32 2.88
CA ILE A 35 -2.69 -3.89 1.93
C ILE A 35 -2.18 -3.74 0.50
N THR A 36 -2.20 -4.81 -0.27
CA THR A 36 -1.86 -4.81 -1.71
C THR A 36 -2.75 -5.81 -2.46
N GLY A 37 -2.96 -5.60 -3.76
CA GLY A 37 -3.65 -6.57 -4.60
C GLY A 37 -2.72 -7.70 -5.06
N ALA A 38 -3.27 -8.91 -5.23
CA ALA A 38 -2.53 -10.08 -5.70
C ALA A 38 -1.97 -9.91 -7.12
N ALA A 39 -2.61 -9.06 -7.93
CA ALA A 39 -2.23 -8.75 -9.31
C ALA A 39 -1.62 -7.33 -9.45
N ASP A 40 -1.20 -6.70 -8.34
CA ASP A 40 -0.55 -5.38 -8.39
C ASP A 40 0.81 -5.47 -9.11
N LEU A 41 0.95 -4.74 -10.22
CA LEU A 41 2.19 -4.67 -10.99
C LEU A 41 3.07 -3.46 -10.63
N VAL A 42 2.53 -2.49 -9.87
CA VAL A 42 3.25 -1.29 -9.43
C VAL A 42 3.95 -1.55 -8.10
N THR A 43 3.22 -2.13 -7.14
CA THR A 43 3.73 -2.51 -5.81
C THR A 43 3.34 -3.96 -5.48
N PRO A 44 3.94 -4.96 -6.15
CA PRO A 44 3.52 -6.35 -6.02
C PRO A 44 3.68 -6.88 -4.59
N PRO A 45 3.02 -8.01 -4.25
CA PRO A 45 3.10 -8.62 -2.93
C PRO A 45 4.51 -8.89 -2.41
N SER A 46 5.48 -9.15 -3.29
CA SER A 46 6.89 -9.32 -2.92
C SER A 46 7.52 -8.05 -2.33
N ILE A 47 7.18 -6.87 -2.88
CA ILE A 47 7.61 -5.58 -2.36
C ILE A 47 6.92 -5.31 -1.02
N MET A 48 5.63 -5.59 -0.91
CA MET A 48 4.91 -5.39 0.35
C MET A 48 5.49 -6.25 1.50
N ARG A 49 5.80 -7.52 1.21
CA ARG A 49 6.50 -8.40 2.16
C ARG A 49 7.91 -7.91 2.49
N MET A 50 8.59 -7.26 1.56
CA MET A 50 9.90 -6.65 1.83
C MET A 50 9.78 -5.47 2.79
N ILE A 51 8.80 -4.59 2.60
CA ILE A 51 8.52 -3.47 3.51
C ILE A 51 8.18 -3.99 4.91
N ALA A 52 7.31 -5.01 4.99
CA ALA A 52 6.89 -5.61 6.25
C ALA A 52 8.03 -6.13 7.13
N ARG A 53 9.13 -6.61 6.53
CA ARG A 53 10.32 -7.05 7.30
C ARG A 53 10.96 -5.94 8.12
N HIS A 54 10.69 -4.68 7.78
CA HIS A 54 11.21 -3.51 8.48
C HIS A 54 10.18 -2.86 9.42
N ILE A 55 9.01 -3.47 9.64
CA ILE A 55 7.99 -2.96 10.56
C ILE A 55 7.72 -4.03 11.60
N THR A 56 8.01 -3.75 12.87
CA THR A 56 7.94 -4.76 13.94
C THR A 56 6.51 -5.26 14.20
N ASP A 57 5.54 -4.34 14.23
CA ASP A 57 4.13 -4.64 14.51
C ASP A 57 3.30 -4.37 13.24
N ASN A 58 3.18 -5.40 12.39
CA ASN A 58 2.46 -5.30 11.13
C ASN A 58 1.55 -6.49 10.83
N GLU A 59 0.51 -6.21 10.07
CA GLU A 59 -0.32 -7.19 9.38
C GLU A 59 -0.23 -6.95 7.87
N ILE A 60 -0.13 -8.03 7.07
CA ILE A 60 -0.16 -7.94 5.60
C ILE A 60 -1.43 -8.60 5.08
N VAL A 61 -2.18 -7.88 4.25
CA VAL A 61 -3.33 -8.39 3.53
C VAL A 61 -3.07 -8.31 2.02
N ILE A 62 -3.15 -9.48 1.37
CA ILE A 62 -3.06 -9.59 -0.08
C ILE A 62 -4.47 -9.85 -0.60
N VAL A 63 -5.05 -8.89 -1.31
CA VAL A 63 -6.42 -8.96 -1.82
C VAL A 63 -6.41 -9.78 -3.12
N ALA A 64 -7.02 -10.97 -3.09
CA ALA A 64 -7.17 -11.81 -4.28
C ALA A 64 -7.95 -11.07 -5.37
N GLU A 65 -7.68 -11.35 -6.65
CA GLU A 65 -8.42 -10.76 -7.79
C GLU A 65 -8.48 -9.21 -7.77
N SER A 66 -7.39 -8.57 -7.33
CA SER A 66 -7.25 -7.11 -7.36
C SER A 66 -5.85 -6.68 -7.78
N GLY A 67 -5.77 -5.59 -8.53
CA GLY A 67 -4.54 -4.91 -8.94
C GLY A 67 -4.07 -3.85 -7.94
N HIS A 68 -3.65 -2.69 -8.46
CA HIS A 68 -3.00 -1.65 -7.65
C HIS A 68 -3.94 -0.90 -6.71
N SER A 69 -5.26 -0.93 -6.97
CA SER A 69 -6.22 -0.12 -6.23
C SER A 69 -7.28 -0.98 -5.53
N PRO A 70 -6.94 -1.81 -4.52
CA PRO A 70 -7.91 -2.68 -3.84
C PRO A 70 -9.10 -1.93 -3.22
N TYR A 71 -8.90 -0.69 -2.76
CA TYR A 71 -9.98 0.16 -2.24
C TYR A 71 -11.01 0.56 -3.31
N TRP A 72 -10.64 0.53 -4.58
CA TRP A 72 -11.53 0.83 -5.71
C TRP A 72 -12.10 -0.46 -6.33
N GLU A 73 -11.26 -1.49 -6.47
CA GLU A 73 -11.62 -2.72 -7.15
C GLU A 73 -12.47 -3.66 -6.27
N GLN A 74 -12.21 -3.69 -4.96
CA GLN A 74 -12.95 -4.49 -3.97
C GLN A 74 -13.25 -3.69 -2.69
N PRO A 75 -14.09 -2.64 -2.80
CA PRO A 75 -14.30 -1.66 -1.73
C PRO A 75 -14.85 -2.29 -0.45
N GLU A 76 -15.76 -3.27 -0.53
CA GLU A 76 -16.34 -3.93 0.65
C GLU A 76 -15.29 -4.72 1.43
N TYR A 77 -14.43 -5.45 0.72
CA TYR A 77 -13.34 -6.22 1.35
C TYR A 77 -12.32 -5.27 1.99
N PHE A 78 -11.91 -4.24 1.26
CA PHE A 78 -10.98 -3.23 1.75
C PHE A 78 -11.52 -2.54 3.01
N ASN A 79 -12.75 -2.00 2.95
CA ASN A 79 -13.36 -1.26 4.05
C ASN A 79 -13.52 -2.14 5.30
N ARG A 80 -14.00 -3.37 5.16
CA ARG A 80 -14.10 -4.31 6.28
C ARG A 80 -12.73 -4.57 6.91
N THR A 81 -11.72 -4.86 6.08
CA THR A 81 -10.35 -5.12 6.55
C THR A 81 -9.80 -3.96 7.36
N VAL A 82 -9.94 -2.72 6.86
CA VAL A 82 -9.47 -1.51 7.54
C VAL A 82 -10.23 -1.27 8.85
N ILE A 83 -11.56 -1.38 8.83
CA ILE A 83 -12.40 -1.16 10.02
C ILE A 83 -12.10 -2.20 11.10
N ASP A 84 -11.95 -3.47 10.73
CA ASP A 84 -11.66 -4.55 11.68
C ASP A 84 -10.28 -4.38 12.31
N PHE A 85 -9.29 -3.95 11.53
CA PHE A 85 -7.97 -3.59 12.06
C PHE A 85 -8.06 -2.43 13.07
N ILE A 86 -8.75 -1.34 12.70
CA ILE A 86 -8.94 -0.20 13.60
C ILE A 86 -9.64 -0.65 14.89
N ARG A 87 -10.67 -1.49 14.82
CA ARG A 87 -11.38 -2.01 16.00
C ARG A 87 -10.48 -2.83 16.93
N ARG A 88 -9.58 -3.66 16.39
CA ARG A 88 -8.63 -4.45 17.20
C ARG A 88 -7.60 -3.60 17.94
N HIS A 89 -7.30 -2.41 17.41
CA HIS A 89 -6.30 -1.50 17.97
C HIS A 89 -6.89 -0.20 18.55
N ALA A 90 -8.22 -0.07 18.59
CA ALA A 90 -8.91 1.00 19.27
C ALA A 90 -8.72 0.83 20.78
N LYS A 91 -8.34 1.91 21.47
CA LYS A 91 -8.26 1.97 22.93
C LYS A 91 -9.65 2.15 23.54
#